data_AF-M6R8A9-F1
#
_entry.id   AF-M6R8A9-F1
#
_cell.length_a   1.000
_cell.length_b   1.000
_cell.length_c   1.000
_cell.angle_alpha   90.00
_cell.angle_beta   90.00
_cell.angle_gamma   90.00
#
_symmetry.space_group_name_H-M   'P 1'
#
loop_
_entity.id
_entity.type
_entity.pdbx_description
1 polymer ?
#
loop_
_entity_poly.entity_id
_entity_poly.type
_entity_poly.pdbx_seq_one_letter_code
_entity_poly.pdbx_strand_id
1 'polypeptide(L)'
;KKFCPEPIPDYFSCQEKEPHSNSLKPLPEITRKAYDEMVEYTRSNGIRLIIVLMPIQIEEIFCRNRGLYHPLENYALRAATYFEKKGIPVLKLRKETSEMCGEVIEVSGEKNSPESGTILFQKTDI
;
A
#
# COMPACT_ATOMS: atom_id res chain seq x y z
N LYS A 1 9.33 21.00 7.29
CA LYS A 1 8.25 20.09 6.83
C LYS A 1 8.66 19.58 5.46
N LYS A 2 9.01 18.29 5.33
CA LYS A 2 9.32 17.67 4.03
C LYS A 2 8.00 17.49 3.28
N PHE A 3 7.81 18.26 2.22
CA PHE A 3 6.68 18.09 1.30
C PHE A 3 7.14 17.16 0.18
N CYS A 4 6.29 16.22 -0.23
CA CYS A 4 6.57 15.40 -1.40
C CYS A 4 6.76 16.34 -2.62
N PRO A 5 7.82 16.19 -3.41
CA PRO A 5 8.29 17.22 -4.34
C PRO A 5 7.45 17.36 -5.62
N GLU A 6 6.47 16.49 -5.86
CA GLU A 6 5.70 16.51 -7.10
C GLU A 6 4.42 17.35 -6.98
N PRO A 7 4.20 18.32 -7.89
CA PRO A 7 2.93 19.04 -7.96
C PRO A 7 1.83 18.05 -8.37
N ILE A 8 0.81 17.95 -7.53
CA ILE A 8 -0.34 17.07 -7.82
C ILE A 8 -1.31 17.82 -8.72
N PRO A 9 -1.70 17.25 -9.87
CA PRO A 9 -2.69 17.82 -10.75
C PRO A 9 -4.02 18.18 -10.05
N ASP A 10 -4.63 19.29 -10.45
CA ASP A 10 -5.86 19.81 -9.83
C ASP A 10 -7.11 18.92 -9.98
N TYR A 11 -7.05 17.88 -10.82
CA TYR A 11 -8.16 16.94 -11.01
C TYR A 11 -8.29 15.90 -9.89
N PHE A 12 -7.34 15.86 -8.95
CA PHE A 12 -7.39 14.94 -7.82
C PHE A 12 -8.19 15.52 -6.65
N SER A 13 -9.15 14.74 -6.13
CA SER A 13 -9.94 15.12 -4.97
C SER A 13 -9.66 14.20 -3.78
N CYS A 14 -9.25 14.81 -2.67
CA CYS A 14 -9.17 14.14 -1.38
C CYS A 14 -10.53 14.25 -0.67
N GLN A 15 -10.89 13.22 0.10
CA GLN A 15 -12.06 13.20 0.97
C GLN A 15 -11.65 13.44 2.42
N GLU A 16 -12.56 13.98 3.23
CA GLU A 16 -12.26 14.26 4.65
C GLU A 16 -11.96 13.01 5.45
N LYS A 17 -12.63 11.90 5.14
CA LYS A 17 -12.58 10.68 5.96
C LYS A 17 -12.57 9.42 5.13
N GLU A 18 -11.92 8.43 5.69
CA GLU A 18 -11.97 7.05 5.23
C GLU A 18 -13.41 6.50 5.33
N PRO A 19 -13.94 5.86 4.28
CA PRO A 19 -15.26 5.25 4.35
C PRO A 19 -15.24 4.02 5.27
N HIS A 20 -16.38 3.74 5.89
CA HIS A 20 -16.53 2.52 6.68
C HIS A 20 -16.39 1.28 5.79
N SER A 21 -15.66 0.25 6.24
CA SER A 21 -15.40 -0.95 5.43
C SER A 21 -16.67 -1.63 4.90
N ASN A 22 -17.75 -1.61 5.68
CA ASN A 22 -19.06 -2.16 5.29
C ASN A 22 -19.79 -1.36 4.20
N SER A 23 -19.42 -0.11 3.92
CA SER A 23 -20.04 0.66 2.83
C SER A 23 -19.38 0.40 1.47
N LEU A 24 -18.23 -0.28 1.46
CA LEU A 24 -17.51 -0.61 0.24
C LEU A 24 -18.06 -1.91 -0.36
N LYS A 25 -18.22 -1.91 -1.69
CA LYS A 25 -18.50 -3.14 -2.44
C LYS A 25 -17.41 -4.18 -2.16
N PRO A 26 -17.73 -5.49 -2.16
CA PRO A 26 -16.72 -6.52 -1.98
C PRO A 26 -15.63 -6.45 -3.04
N LEU A 27 -14.50 -7.11 -2.78
CA LEU A 27 -13.48 -7.34 -3.80
C LEU A 27 -14.08 -8.09 -4.99
N PRO A 28 -13.59 -7.83 -6.22
CA PRO A 28 -13.98 -8.61 -7.40
C PRO A 28 -13.85 -10.11 -7.15
N GLU A 29 -14.76 -10.90 -7.72
CA GLU A 29 -14.79 -12.35 -7.50
C GLU A 29 -13.47 -13.02 -7.86
N ILE A 30 -12.86 -12.63 -8.98
CA ILE A 30 -11.56 -13.15 -9.42
C ILE A 30 -10.46 -12.90 -8.40
N THR A 31 -10.42 -11.70 -7.81
CA THR A 31 -9.47 -11.33 -6.75
C THR A 31 -9.70 -12.18 -5.50
N ARG A 32 -10.96 -12.36 -5.09
CA ARG A 32 -11.30 -13.18 -3.92
C ARG A 32 -10.85 -14.62 -4.12
N LYS A 33 -11.08 -15.21 -5.30
CA LYS A 33 -10.62 -16.57 -5.63
C LYS A 33 -9.09 -16.69 -5.52
N ALA A 34 -8.35 -15.76 -6.11
CA ALA A 34 -6.89 -15.76 -6.03
C ALA A 34 -6.38 -15.61 -4.57
N TYR A 35 -7.06 -14.79 -3.76
CA TYR A 35 -6.72 -14.68 -2.34
C TYR A 35 -7.08 -15.94 -1.55
N ASP A 36 -8.21 -16.58 -1.84
CA ASP A 36 -8.57 -17.86 -1.23
C ASP A 36 -7.51 -18.93 -1.52
N GLU A 37 -7.06 -19.06 -2.77
CA GLU A 37 -5.98 -19.97 -3.16
C GLU A 37 -4.67 -19.69 -2.41
N MET A 38 -4.29 -18.41 -2.27
CA MET A 38 -3.11 -18.01 -1.51
C MET A 38 -3.22 -18.40 -0.02
N VAL A 39 -4.40 -18.20 0.57
CA VAL A 39 -4.66 -18.54 1.99
C VAL A 39 -4.66 -20.04 2.20
N GLU A 40 -5.27 -20.80 1.30
CA GLU A 40 -5.28 -22.25 1.35
C GLU A 40 -3.87 -22.82 1.21
N TYR A 41 -3.11 -22.34 0.21
CA TYR A 41 -1.74 -22.77 0.00
C TYR A 41 -0.86 -22.52 1.24
N THR A 42 -0.92 -21.32 1.80
CA THR A 42 -0.09 -20.95 2.96
C THR A 42 -0.43 -21.80 4.19
N ARG A 43 -1.72 -22.06 4.45
CA ARG A 43 -2.15 -22.91 5.56
C ARG A 43 -1.73 -24.36 5.39
N SER A 44 -1.96 -24.93 4.21
CA SER A 44 -1.64 -26.33 3.92
C SER A 44 -0.14 -26.64 4.01
N ASN A 45 0.70 -25.62 3.87
CA ASN A 45 2.16 -25.75 3.93
C ASN A 45 2.77 -25.21 5.24
N GLY A 46 1.96 -24.86 6.24
CA GLY A 46 2.47 -24.31 7.51
C GLY A 46 3.18 -22.96 7.36
N ILE A 47 2.90 -22.21 6.29
CA ILE A 47 3.49 -20.90 6.02
C ILE A 47 2.65 -19.82 6.72
N ARG A 48 3.31 -18.98 7.51
CA ARG A 48 2.66 -17.83 8.16
C ARG A 48 2.50 -16.69 7.16
N LEU A 49 1.26 -16.47 6.70
CA LEU A 49 0.92 -15.32 5.86
C LEU A 49 0.68 -14.06 6.71
N ILE A 50 1.33 -12.95 6.33
CA ILE A 50 1.10 -11.60 6.85
C ILE A 50 0.93 -10.68 5.64
N ILE A 51 -0.13 -9.88 5.63
CA ILE A 51 -0.40 -8.95 4.53
C ILE A 51 0.13 -7.57 4.90
N VAL A 52 0.93 -6.98 4.02
CA VAL A 52 1.43 -5.61 4.19
C VAL A 52 0.79 -4.74 3.12
N LEU A 53 0.04 -3.73 3.55
CA LEU A 53 -0.59 -2.75 2.68
C LEU A 53 0.23 -1.46 2.71
N MET A 54 1.01 -1.28 1.65
CA MET A 54 1.77 -0.07 1.41
C MET A 54 0.95 0.93 0.59
N PRO A 55 1.06 2.23 0.88
CA PRO A 55 0.61 3.27 -0.03
C PRO A 55 1.52 3.23 -1.26
N ILE A 56 0.94 3.08 -2.46
CA ILE A 56 1.74 2.89 -3.68
C ILE A 56 1.67 4.13 -4.57
N GLN A 57 0.58 4.90 -4.45
CA GLN A 57 0.27 5.98 -5.39
C GLN A 57 0.48 7.34 -4.73
N ILE A 58 1.04 8.29 -5.49
CA ILE A 58 1.41 9.63 -5.02
C ILE A 58 0.19 10.39 -4.47
N GLU A 59 -0.99 10.14 -5.03
CA GLU A 59 -2.27 10.70 -4.62
C GLU A 59 -2.68 10.28 -3.21
N GLU A 60 -2.47 9.00 -2.87
CA GLU A 60 -2.76 8.46 -1.55
C GLU A 60 -1.86 9.14 -0.51
N ILE A 61 -0.55 9.20 -0.81
CA ILE A 61 0.45 9.81 0.05
C ILE A 61 0.13 11.31 0.27
N PHE A 62 -0.23 12.01 -0.79
CA PHE A 62 -0.57 13.43 -0.75
C PHE A 62 -1.82 13.75 0.07
N CYS A 63 -2.88 12.95 -0.08
CA CYS A 63 -4.08 13.14 0.73
C CYS A 63 -3.78 12.84 2.21
N ARG A 64 -3.06 11.74 2.50
CA ARG A 64 -2.70 11.35 3.87
C ARG A 64 -1.81 12.38 4.57
N ASN A 65 -0.87 12.99 3.86
CA ASN A 65 -0.02 14.07 4.41
C ASN A 65 -0.79 15.34 4.80
N ARG A 66 -2.04 15.49 4.33
CA ARG A 66 -2.96 16.55 4.76
C ARG A 66 -4.00 16.11 5.79
N GLY A 67 -3.90 14.87 6.28
CA GLY A 67 -4.92 14.27 7.13
C GLY A 67 -6.21 13.92 6.38
N LEU A 68 -6.16 13.84 5.06
CA LEU A 68 -7.28 13.52 4.18
C LEU A 68 -7.14 12.09 3.63
N TYR A 69 -8.14 11.65 2.87
CA TYR A 69 -8.26 10.30 2.32
C TYR A 69 -8.34 10.31 0.79
N HIS A 70 -7.68 9.36 0.11
CA HIS A 70 -7.86 9.20 -1.34
C HIS A 70 -8.69 7.94 -1.67
N PRO A 71 -9.67 8.01 -2.59
CA PRO A 71 -10.50 6.84 -2.95
C PRO A 71 -9.76 5.64 -3.53
N LEU A 72 -8.53 5.81 -4.03
CA LEU A 72 -7.70 4.68 -4.50
C LEU A 72 -7.38 3.70 -3.35
N GLU A 73 -7.30 4.20 -2.12
CA GLU A 73 -7.08 3.39 -0.93
C GLU A 73 -8.23 2.43 -0.62
N ASN A 74 -9.41 2.61 -1.27
CA ASN A 74 -10.58 1.74 -1.10
C ASN A 74 -10.27 0.29 -1.47
N TYR A 75 -9.40 0.06 -2.45
CA TYR A 75 -9.00 -1.30 -2.79
C TYR A 75 -8.24 -1.95 -1.63
N ALA A 76 -7.23 -1.25 -1.10
CA ALA A 76 -6.46 -1.73 0.04
C ALA A 76 -7.33 -1.90 1.30
N LEU A 77 -8.37 -1.08 1.52
CA LEU A 77 -9.32 -1.29 2.61
C LEU A 77 -10.12 -2.57 2.46
N ARG A 78 -10.66 -2.82 1.26
CA ARG A 78 -11.39 -4.04 0.96
C ARG A 78 -10.51 -5.28 1.13
N ALA A 79 -9.25 -5.20 0.70
CA ALA A 79 -8.27 -6.25 0.90
C ALA A 79 -7.97 -6.50 2.38
N ALA A 80 -7.72 -5.44 3.16
CA ALA A 80 -7.51 -5.56 4.60
C ALA A 80 -8.65 -6.31 5.29
N THR A 81 -9.89 -5.83 5.07
CA THR A 81 -11.07 -6.43 5.70
C THR A 81 -11.29 -7.88 5.26
N TYR A 82 -10.98 -8.21 4.00
CA TYR A 82 -11.10 -9.58 3.50
C TYR A 82 -10.14 -10.55 4.23
N PHE A 83 -8.87 -10.15 4.41
CA PHE A 83 -7.88 -10.97 5.11
C PHE A 83 -8.09 -11.00 6.63
N GLU A 84 -8.43 -9.87 7.25
CA GLU A 84 -8.74 -9.78 8.69
C GLU A 84 -9.89 -10.73 9.07
N LYS A 85 -10.95 -10.81 8.25
CA LYS A 85 -12.07 -11.74 8.45
C LYS A 85 -11.67 -13.22 8.41
N LYS A 86 -10.54 -13.55 7.79
CA LYS A 86 -9.97 -14.91 7.74
C LYS A 86 -8.93 -15.15 8.84
N GLY A 87 -8.76 -14.21 9.76
CA GLY A 87 -7.77 -14.29 10.85
C GLY A 87 -6.33 -14.08 10.39
N ILE A 88 -6.12 -13.47 9.22
CA ILE A 88 -4.78 -13.19 8.70
C ILE A 88 -4.37 -11.79 9.15
N PRO A 89 -3.20 -11.63 9.81
CA PRO A 89 -2.70 -10.32 10.21
C PRO A 89 -2.48 -9.39 9.02
N VAL A 90 -2.92 -8.15 9.15
CA VAL A 90 -2.72 -7.09 8.15
C VAL A 90 -1.98 -5.91 8.77
N LEU A 91 -0.82 -5.59 8.23
CA LEU A 91 -0.03 -4.40 8.55
C LEU A 91 -0.40 -3.29 7.56
N LYS A 92 -0.85 -2.14 8.06
CA LYS A 92 -1.26 -1.00 7.24
C LYS A 92 -0.21 0.10 7.38
N LEU A 93 0.73 0.20 6.43
CA LEU A 93 1.84 1.17 6.47
C LEU A 93 1.42 2.58 6.03
N ARG A 94 0.15 2.95 6.29
CA ARG A 94 -0.46 4.18 5.80
C ARG A 94 -0.12 5.39 6.66
N LYS A 95 0.24 5.19 7.92
CA LYS A 95 0.60 6.29 8.85
C LYS A 95 2.06 6.71 8.69
N GLU A 96 2.85 5.78 8.17
CA GLU A 96 4.25 5.87 7.83
C GLU A 96 4.45 6.54 6.45
N THR A 97 3.37 6.84 5.71
CA THR A 97 3.37 7.60 4.44
C THR A 97 4.21 8.88 4.49
N SER A 98 4.15 9.59 5.62
CA SER A 98 4.92 10.84 5.80
C SER A 98 6.43 10.63 5.83
N GLU A 99 6.88 9.42 6.16
CA GLU A 99 8.29 9.01 6.16
C GLU A 99 8.71 8.45 4.79
N MET A 100 7.74 8.03 3.95
CA MET A 100 8.01 7.51 2.60
C MET A 100 8.34 8.61 1.58
N CYS A 101 8.04 9.89 1.89
CA CYS A 101 8.45 11.01 1.05
C CYS A 101 9.87 11.49 1.37
N GLY A 102 10.80 11.18 0.47
CA GLY A 102 12.10 11.85 0.38
C GLY A 102 13.02 11.57 1.57
N GLU A 103 13.58 10.36 1.61
CA GLU A 103 15.01 10.29 1.88
C GLU A 103 15.71 10.90 0.66
N VAL A 104 16.35 12.05 0.86
CA VAL A 104 17.37 12.51 -0.07
C VAL A 104 18.50 11.51 0.11
N ILE A 105 18.55 10.48 -0.73
CA ILE A 105 19.75 9.67 -0.86
C ILE A 105 20.79 10.64 -1.42
N GLU A 106 21.68 11.15 -0.57
CA GLU A 106 22.87 11.86 -1.04
C GLU A 106 23.72 10.85 -1.81
N VAL A 107 23.44 10.70 -3.10
CA VAL A 107 24.32 9.98 -4.01
C VAL A 107 25.54 10.87 -4.15
N SER A 108 26.60 10.51 -3.42
CA SER A 108 27.89 11.13 -3.55
C SER A 108 28.45 10.84 -4.94
N GLY A 109 28.22 11.77 -5.85
CA GLY A 109 28.93 11.85 -7.12
C GLY A 109 28.11 11.46 -8.36
N GLU A 110 28.14 12.39 -9.31
CA GLU A 110 27.85 12.26 -10.74
C GLU A 110 26.39 12.27 -11.21
N LYS A 111 26.08 13.41 -11.83
CA LYS A 111 24.96 13.64 -12.75
C LYS A 111 25.03 12.61 -13.88
N ASN A 112 24.03 11.73 -13.95
CA ASN A 112 23.17 11.48 -15.11
C ASN A 112 22.15 10.41 -14.71
N SER A 113 20.88 10.61 -15.12
CA SER A 113 19.70 9.84 -14.75
C SER A 113 19.89 8.32 -14.72
N PRO A 114 19.18 7.62 -13.82
CA PRO A 114 18.78 6.27 -14.12
C PRO A 114 17.26 6.06 -14.01
N GLU A 115 16.76 5.40 -15.05
CA GLU A 115 15.57 4.57 -15.08
C GLU A 115 15.42 3.76 -13.78
N SER A 116 14.25 3.80 -13.15
CA SER A 116 14.00 3.05 -11.91
C SER A 116 13.65 1.59 -12.22
N GLY A 117 14.69 0.76 -12.40
CA GLY A 117 14.73 -0.61 -11.87
C GLY A 117 15.24 -0.55 -10.41
N THR A 118 15.04 -1.49 -9.49
CA THR A 118 14.92 -2.95 -9.56
C THR A 118 14.38 -3.43 -8.20
N ILE A 119 13.60 -4.52 -8.18
CA ILE A 119 13.11 -5.19 -6.95
C ILE A 119 14.25 -6.01 -6.32
N LEU A 120 14.54 -5.79 -5.04
CA LEU A 120 15.46 -6.62 -4.24
C LEU A 120 14.68 -7.67 -3.44
N PHE A 121 14.89 -8.95 -3.73
CA PHE A 121 14.46 -10.05 -2.86
C PHE A 121 15.63 -10.46 -1.97
N GLN A 122 15.49 -10.29 -0.65
CA GLN A 122 16.38 -10.94 0.32
C GLN A 122 15.85 -12.35 0.59
N LYS A 123 16.68 -13.34 0.26
CA LYS A 123 16.49 -14.73 0.67
C LYS A 123 16.93 -14.84 2.14
N THR A 124 16.02 -15.24 3.02
CA THR A 124 16.37 -15.73 4.36
C THR A 124 16.54 -17.23 4.29
N ASP A 125 17.75 -17.70 4.59
CA ASP A 125 18.02 -19.13 4.77
C ASP A 125 17.44 -19.59 6.12
N ILE A 126 16.63 -20.65 6.08
CA ILE A 126 16.36 -21.56 7.20
C ILE A 126 16.81 -22.95 6.75
#